data_AF-A0A359LPM6-F1
#
_entry.id   AF-A0A359LPM6-F1
#
_cell.length_a   1.000
_cell.length_b   1.000
_cell.length_c   1.000
_cell.angle_alpha   90.00
_cell.angle_beta   90.00
_cell.angle_gamma   90.00
#
_symmetry.space_group_name_H-M   'P 1'
#
loop_
_entity.id
_entity.type
_entity.pdbx_description
1 polymer ?
#
loop_
_entity_poly.entity_id
_entity_poly.type
_entity_poly.pdbx_seq_one_letter_code
_entity_poly.pdbx_strand_id
1 'polypeptide(L)'
;MQDRVLALNDRPLRSGADYVLYWAQMNRRVHFNHGLAHAVALANQLRLPVLYYEGLTCSYPWANDRLHTFILEGVPDTAAALDSLGAGYAFYLRRRPSDPNDILYRLAAHAAAIVTDDYPTFIARRHNQSVPQNLDIPYYAVDSSCVVPMRLLAKREYAAYTIRPRIHRLLPTYLDPVPAPAIQVRWRAKAPEFHTEVTRTNVAELVASCQIDHSVPPSLSFRGGSCEAARHLALFVDNKLARYAEGRNEPSAHVTSDLSPYLHFGNISSLQVAMQAREHAAEHNLVADE
;
A
#
# COMPACT_ATOMS: atom_id res chain seq x y z
N MET A 1 -5.65 -16.06 -3.91
CA MET A 1 -5.33 -14.94 -4.83
C MET A 1 -6.53 -14.52 -5.68
N GLN A 2 -7.23 -15.45 -6.35
CA GLN A 2 -8.32 -15.13 -7.28
C GLN A 2 -9.46 -14.30 -6.67
N ASP A 3 -9.87 -14.58 -5.42
CA ASP A 3 -10.91 -13.81 -4.72
C ASP A 3 -10.53 -12.37 -4.38
N ARG A 4 -9.28 -11.95 -4.62
CA ARG A 4 -8.83 -10.57 -4.38
C ARG A 4 -8.79 -9.71 -5.63
N VAL A 5 -8.81 -10.32 -6.82
CA VAL A 5 -8.58 -9.63 -8.10
C VAL A 5 -9.90 -9.30 -8.78
N LEU A 6 -10.05 -8.06 -9.21
CA LEU A 6 -11.18 -7.54 -9.95
C LEU A 6 -10.71 -6.91 -11.25
N ALA A 7 -11.12 -7.47 -12.39
CA ALA A 7 -10.99 -6.79 -13.68
C ALA A 7 -12.05 -5.68 -13.76
N LEU A 8 -11.62 -4.44 -14.00
CA LEU A 8 -12.49 -3.26 -14.06
C LEU A 8 -12.76 -2.77 -15.48
N ASN A 9 -12.16 -3.42 -16.47
CA ASN A 9 -12.50 -3.32 -17.88
C ASN A 9 -12.23 -4.67 -18.57
N ASP A 10 -12.59 -4.77 -19.84
CA ASP A 10 -12.47 -5.96 -20.69
C ASP A 10 -11.45 -5.77 -21.82
N ARG A 11 -10.51 -4.83 -21.63
CA ARG A 11 -9.49 -4.51 -22.62
C ARG A 11 -8.46 -5.65 -22.76
N PRO A 12 -7.96 -5.92 -23.99
CA PRO A 12 -6.94 -6.93 -24.20
C PRO A 12 -5.56 -6.45 -23.72
N LEU A 13 -4.69 -7.40 -23.37
CA LEU A 13 -3.29 -7.11 -23.09
C LEU A 13 -2.63 -6.42 -24.29
N ARG A 14 -1.82 -5.38 -24.04
CA ARG A 14 -1.07 -4.70 -25.10
C ARG A 14 0.11 -5.55 -25.57
N SER A 15 0.20 -5.76 -26.88
CA SER A 15 1.36 -6.36 -27.53
C SER A 15 2.53 -5.37 -27.64
N GLY A 16 3.76 -5.85 -27.48
CA GLY A 16 4.96 -5.01 -27.59
C GLY A 16 5.11 -3.99 -26.46
N ALA A 17 4.49 -4.24 -25.32
CA ALA A 17 4.64 -3.43 -24.12
C ALA A 17 6.00 -3.62 -23.44
N ASP A 18 6.42 -2.61 -22.67
CA ASP A 18 7.71 -2.58 -22.00
C ASP A 18 7.67 -3.24 -20.61
N TYR A 19 6.50 -3.22 -19.94
CA TYR A 19 6.32 -3.72 -18.56
C TYR A 19 4.86 -3.99 -18.20
N VAL A 20 4.64 -4.63 -17.06
CA VAL A 20 3.37 -4.54 -16.30
C VAL A 20 3.49 -3.43 -15.27
N LEU A 21 2.50 -2.54 -15.20
CA LEU A 21 2.49 -1.41 -14.27
C LEU A 21 1.73 -1.79 -13.00
N TYR A 22 2.38 -1.75 -11.84
CA TYR A 22 1.69 -1.72 -10.55
C TYR A 22 1.56 -0.28 -10.06
N TRP A 23 0.34 0.24 -10.03
CA TRP A 23 0.02 1.55 -9.49
C TRP A 23 -0.39 1.44 -8.02
N ALA A 24 0.55 1.71 -7.11
CA ALA A 24 0.29 1.75 -5.68
C ALA A 24 -0.35 3.09 -5.30
N GLN A 25 -1.59 3.02 -4.82
CA GLN A 25 -2.37 4.19 -4.40
C GLN A 25 -2.46 4.29 -2.89
N MET A 26 -2.72 3.15 -2.25
CA MET A 26 -2.95 3.04 -0.81
C MET A 26 -1.99 2.05 -0.16
N ASN A 27 -1.60 0.97 -0.85
CA ASN A 27 -0.73 -0.07 -0.30
C ASN A 27 0.75 0.19 -0.61
N ARG A 28 1.30 1.25 -0.02
CA ARG A 28 2.67 1.76 -0.27
C ARG A 28 3.73 0.94 0.46
N ARG A 29 3.86 -0.34 0.07
CA ARG A 29 4.81 -1.32 0.61
C ARG A 29 5.05 -2.46 -0.39
N VAL A 30 6.18 -3.14 -0.25
CA VAL A 30 6.53 -4.33 -1.04
C VAL A 30 6.07 -5.62 -0.35
N HIS A 31 6.27 -5.73 0.96
CA HIS A 31 5.93 -6.93 1.72
C HIS A 31 4.43 -7.04 1.99
N PHE A 32 3.90 -8.27 2.02
CA PHE A 32 2.49 -8.55 2.25
C PHE A 32 1.54 -7.73 1.33
N ASN A 33 1.92 -7.58 0.06
CA ASN A 33 1.16 -6.84 -0.94
C ASN A 33 0.65 -7.79 -2.04
N HIS A 34 -0.64 -8.11 -2.02
CA HIS A 34 -1.26 -9.00 -3.00
C HIS A 34 -1.33 -8.38 -4.40
N GLY A 35 -1.48 -7.05 -4.50
CA GLY A 35 -1.50 -6.31 -5.75
C GLY A 35 -0.16 -6.38 -6.46
N LEU A 36 0.93 -6.12 -5.73
CA LEU A 36 2.27 -6.29 -6.27
C LEU A 36 2.56 -7.76 -6.64
N ALA A 37 2.18 -8.72 -5.79
CA ALA A 37 2.34 -10.14 -6.10
C ALA A 37 1.56 -10.56 -7.36
N HIS A 38 0.36 -10.02 -7.56
CA HIS A 38 -0.42 -10.25 -8.79
C HIS A 38 0.24 -9.62 -10.01
N ALA A 39 0.74 -8.39 -9.90
CA ALA A 39 1.48 -7.73 -10.97
C ALA A 39 2.72 -8.51 -11.40
N VAL A 40 3.49 -9.02 -10.42
CA VAL A 40 4.69 -9.86 -10.69
C VAL A 40 4.31 -11.18 -11.35
N ALA A 41 3.25 -11.84 -10.89
CA ALA A 41 2.77 -13.07 -11.52
C ALA A 41 2.36 -12.83 -12.99
N LEU A 42 1.62 -11.76 -13.27
CA LEU A 42 1.22 -11.38 -14.62
C LEU A 42 2.44 -11.03 -15.49
N ALA A 43 3.39 -10.26 -14.96
CA ALA A 43 4.60 -9.87 -15.69
C ALA A 43 5.46 -11.08 -16.07
N ASN A 44 5.62 -12.04 -15.14
CA ASN A 44 6.33 -13.28 -15.40
C ASN A 44 5.66 -14.10 -16.51
N GLN A 45 4.33 -14.21 -16.51
CA GLN A 45 3.58 -14.88 -17.58
C GLN A 45 3.84 -14.24 -18.96
N LEU A 46 3.99 -12.90 -18.99
CA LEU A 46 4.25 -12.13 -20.20
C LEU A 46 5.74 -12.00 -20.54
N ARG A 47 6.63 -12.52 -19.68
CA ARG A 47 8.09 -12.32 -19.74
C ARG A 47 8.48 -10.84 -19.83
N LEU A 48 7.78 -10.00 -19.07
CA LEU A 48 8.03 -8.57 -18.94
C LEU A 48 8.51 -8.23 -17.52
N PRO A 49 9.25 -7.13 -17.34
CA PRO A 49 9.52 -6.60 -16.01
C PRO A 49 8.26 -5.94 -15.41
N VAL A 50 8.31 -5.68 -14.09
CA VAL A 50 7.31 -4.86 -13.38
C VAL A 50 7.87 -3.46 -13.13
N LEU A 51 7.04 -2.45 -13.39
CA LEU A 51 7.27 -1.08 -12.92
C LEU A 51 6.29 -0.78 -11.78
N TYR A 52 6.82 -0.48 -10.60
CA TYR A 52 6.04 0.04 -9.48
C TYR A 52 5.96 1.56 -9.59
N TYR A 53 4.75 2.11 -9.58
CA TYR A 53 4.49 3.53 -9.62
C TYR A 53 3.66 3.98 -8.43
N GLU A 54 4.09 5.04 -7.76
CA GLU A 54 3.27 5.77 -6.80
C GLU A 54 3.50 7.29 -6.95
N GLY A 55 2.48 8.07 -6.60
CA GLY A 55 2.53 9.53 -6.72
C GLY A 55 2.04 10.21 -5.46
N LEU A 56 2.54 11.42 -5.22
CA LEU A 56 2.08 12.33 -4.18
C LEU A 56 1.73 13.67 -4.83
N THR A 57 0.55 14.19 -4.54
CA THR A 57 0.08 15.44 -5.15
C THR A 57 -0.27 16.51 -4.13
N CYS A 58 0.14 17.73 -4.44
CA CYS A 58 -0.24 18.93 -3.71
C CYS A 58 -1.74 19.24 -3.78
N SER A 59 -2.48 18.68 -4.75
CA SER A 59 -3.89 19.04 -4.98
C SER A 59 -4.89 18.30 -4.08
N TYR A 60 -4.42 17.51 -3.12
CA TYR A 60 -5.31 16.96 -2.11
C TYR A 60 -5.79 18.08 -1.16
N PRO A 61 -7.10 18.26 -0.90
CA PRO A 61 -7.60 19.39 -0.13
C PRO A 61 -7.00 19.55 1.28
N TRP A 62 -6.49 18.46 1.85
CA TRP A 62 -5.85 18.44 3.18
C TRP A 62 -4.35 18.17 3.10
N ALA A 63 -3.72 18.38 1.94
CA ALA A 63 -2.28 18.30 1.77
C ALA A 63 -1.59 19.30 2.70
N ASN A 64 -0.73 18.79 3.58
CA ASN A 64 0.07 19.60 4.49
C ASN A 64 1.43 18.95 4.76
N ASP A 65 2.30 19.67 5.47
CA ASP A 65 3.66 19.21 5.77
C ASP A 65 3.67 17.87 6.51
N ARG A 66 2.75 17.65 7.45
CA ARG A 66 2.65 16.39 8.19
C ARG A 66 2.42 15.20 7.29
N LEU A 67 1.40 15.26 6.44
CA LEU A 67 1.06 14.14 5.57
C LEU A 67 2.13 13.97 4.47
N HIS A 68 2.63 15.06 3.89
CA HIS A 68 3.65 14.98 2.85
C HIS A 68 4.97 14.43 3.39
N THR A 69 5.41 14.87 4.57
CA THR A 69 6.61 14.36 5.23
C THR A 69 6.48 12.86 5.47
N PHE A 70 5.38 12.43 6.10
CA PHE A 70 5.17 11.02 6.41
C PHE A 70 5.17 10.14 5.15
N ILE A 71 4.52 10.59 4.07
CA ILE A 71 4.47 9.86 2.79
C ILE A 71 5.86 9.80 2.12
N LEU A 72 6.62 10.90 2.16
CA LEU A 72 7.95 11.00 1.55
C LEU A 72 9.02 10.23 2.34
N GLU A 73 8.93 10.20 3.67
CA GLU A 73 9.83 9.40 4.52
C GLU A 73 9.78 7.90 4.19
N GLY A 74 8.65 7.41 3.69
CA GLY A 74 8.50 6.02 3.25
C GLY A 74 9.02 5.70 1.85
N VAL A 75 9.29 6.71 1.02
CA VAL A 75 9.77 6.50 -0.36
C VAL A 75 11.12 5.77 -0.41
N PRO A 76 12.14 6.16 0.37
CA PRO A 76 13.43 5.45 0.38
C PRO A 76 13.31 3.97 0.76
N ASP A 77 12.44 3.63 1.72
CA ASP A 77 12.20 2.25 2.13
C ASP A 77 11.60 1.42 0.98
N THR A 78 10.59 1.98 0.30
CA THR A 78 9.95 1.35 -0.87
C THR A 78 10.97 1.17 -2.01
N ALA A 79 11.76 2.20 -2.30
CA ALA A 79 12.79 2.14 -3.35
C ALA A 79 13.80 1.02 -3.09
N ALA A 80 14.34 0.93 -1.87
CA ALA A 80 15.31 -0.10 -1.50
C ALA A 80 14.73 -1.52 -1.57
N ALA A 81 13.48 -1.70 -1.13
CA ALA A 81 12.80 -2.99 -1.18
C ALA A 81 12.50 -3.42 -2.63
N LEU A 82 12.13 -2.49 -3.51
CA LEU A 82 11.90 -2.77 -4.93
C LEU A 82 13.19 -3.07 -5.70
N ASP A 83 14.28 -2.36 -5.41
CA ASP A 83 15.60 -2.63 -5.99
C ASP A 83 16.09 -4.04 -5.62
N SER A 84 15.96 -4.41 -4.34
CA SER A 84 16.26 -5.75 -3.83
C SER A 84 15.42 -6.83 -4.53
N LEU A 85 14.14 -6.55 -4.78
CA LEU A 85 13.24 -7.43 -5.53
C LEU A 85 13.58 -7.49 -7.03
N GLY A 86 14.26 -6.49 -7.58
CA GLY A 86 14.58 -6.35 -9.01
C GLY A 86 13.48 -5.71 -9.85
N ALA A 87 12.54 -5.00 -9.23
CA ALA A 87 11.47 -4.26 -9.90
C ALA A 87 11.91 -2.83 -10.24
N GLY A 88 11.27 -2.23 -11.26
CA GLY A 88 11.42 -0.81 -11.53
C GLY A 88 10.65 0.02 -10.51
N TYR A 89 11.13 1.23 -10.22
CA TYR A 89 10.45 2.16 -9.33
C TYR A 89 10.33 3.56 -9.92
N ALA A 90 9.11 4.11 -9.89
CA ALA A 90 8.80 5.47 -10.28
C ALA A 90 8.03 6.17 -9.16
N PHE A 91 8.61 7.23 -8.60
CA PHE A 91 7.93 8.12 -7.68
C PHE A 91 7.70 9.47 -8.33
N TYR A 92 6.46 9.97 -8.35
CA TYR A 92 6.16 11.30 -8.86
C TYR A 92 5.64 12.23 -7.77
N LEU A 93 6.41 13.27 -7.45
CA LEU A 93 5.98 14.35 -6.56
C LEU A 93 5.43 15.52 -7.39
N ARG A 94 4.10 15.64 -7.44
CA ARG A 94 3.43 16.77 -8.07
C ARG A 94 3.38 17.93 -7.08
N ARG A 95 4.36 18.84 -7.18
CA ARG A 95 4.62 19.93 -6.22
C ARG A 95 3.64 21.08 -6.39
N ARG A 96 3.17 21.34 -7.61
CA ARG A 96 2.28 22.46 -7.95
C ARG A 96 1.06 21.99 -8.74
N PRO A 97 -0.09 22.69 -8.66
CA PRO A 97 -1.25 22.35 -9.49
C PRO A 97 -0.98 22.45 -10.99
N SER A 98 -0.03 23.29 -11.42
CA SER A 98 0.40 23.43 -12.81
C SER A 98 1.31 22.30 -13.29
N ASP A 99 1.89 21.50 -12.40
CA ASP A 99 2.72 20.36 -12.78
C ASP A 99 1.85 19.25 -13.41
N PRO A 100 2.38 18.44 -14.35
CA PRO A 100 1.64 17.41 -15.07
C PRO A 100 0.82 16.48 -14.17
N ASN A 101 -0.42 16.18 -14.56
CA ASN A 101 -1.31 15.28 -13.81
C ASN A 101 -1.71 14.03 -14.61
N ASP A 102 -1.01 13.76 -15.70
CA ASP A 102 -1.26 12.69 -16.66
C ASP A 102 -0.20 11.58 -16.61
N ILE A 103 0.69 11.59 -15.62
CA ILE A 103 1.82 10.66 -15.48
C ILE A 103 1.38 9.18 -15.51
N LEU A 104 0.26 8.85 -14.87
CA LEU A 104 -0.31 7.50 -14.94
C LEU A 104 -0.60 7.07 -16.39
N TYR A 105 -1.18 7.95 -17.20
CA TYR A 105 -1.52 7.65 -18.59
C TYR A 105 -0.28 7.56 -19.48
N ARG A 106 0.74 8.39 -19.22
CA ARG A 106 2.04 8.27 -19.90
C ARG A 106 2.70 6.93 -19.64
N LEU A 107 2.66 6.45 -18.39
CA LEU A 107 3.14 5.11 -18.04
C LEU A 107 2.27 4.01 -18.66
N ALA A 108 0.95 4.15 -18.61
CA ALA A 108 0.00 3.20 -19.19
C ALA A 108 0.20 2.99 -20.70
N ALA A 109 0.62 4.03 -21.43
CA ALA A 109 0.92 3.96 -22.86
C ALA A 109 2.08 3.00 -23.23
N HIS A 110 2.84 2.52 -22.25
CA HIS A 110 3.91 1.54 -22.46
C HIS A 110 3.66 0.22 -21.70
N ALA A 111 2.56 0.13 -20.94
CA ALA A 111 2.27 -1.02 -20.10
C ALA A 111 1.42 -2.07 -20.83
N ALA A 112 1.66 -3.35 -20.53
CA ALA A 112 0.83 -4.46 -21.00
C ALA A 112 -0.54 -4.48 -20.32
N ALA A 113 -0.54 -4.11 -19.03
CA ALA A 113 -1.66 -4.09 -18.11
C ALA A 113 -1.36 -3.15 -16.94
N ILE A 114 -2.41 -2.67 -16.27
CA ILE A 114 -2.31 -2.01 -14.97
C ILE A 114 -2.86 -2.93 -13.90
N VAL A 115 -2.12 -3.07 -12.80
CA VAL A 115 -2.60 -3.61 -11.54
C VAL A 115 -2.59 -2.49 -10.51
N THR A 116 -3.62 -2.36 -9.68
CA THR A 116 -3.72 -1.34 -8.64
C THR A 116 -4.40 -1.87 -7.39
N ASP A 117 -4.60 -1.01 -6.41
CA ASP A 117 -5.25 -1.32 -5.14
C ASP A 117 -6.79 -1.30 -5.28
N ASP A 118 -7.44 -2.38 -4.83
CA ASP A 118 -8.87 -2.34 -4.52
C ASP A 118 -9.04 -1.79 -3.11
N TYR A 119 -9.48 -0.53 -3.02
CA TYR A 119 -9.71 0.16 -1.76
C TYR A 119 -11.06 0.91 -1.83
N PRO A 120 -12.00 0.65 -0.91
CA PRO A 120 -13.41 0.95 -1.11
C PRO A 120 -13.75 2.42 -0.83
N THR A 121 -12.80 3.22 -0.35
CA THR A 121 -12.99 4.62 0.01
C THR A 121 -11.89 5.51 -0.59
N PHE A 122 -11.90 6.79 -0.24
CA PHE A 122 -10.88 7.77 -0.62
C PHE A 122 -10.64 7.88 -2.14
N ILE A 123 -9.41 8.19 -2.57
CA ILE A 123 -9.06 8.46 -3.97
C ILE A 123 -9.13 7.21 -4.84
N ALA A 124 -8.71 6.06 -4.32
CA ALA A 124 -8.65 4.80 -5.06
C ALA A 124 -10.02 4.37 -5.58
N ARG A 125 -11.08 4.52 -4.78
CA ARG A 125 -12.45 4.26 -5.23
C ARG A 125 -12.83 5.09 -6.47
N ARG A 126 -12.50 6.39 -6.47
CA ARG A 126 -12.82 7.28 -7.61
C ARG A 126 -11.98 6.92 -8.83
N HIS A 127 -10.69 6.67 -8.64
CA HIS A 127 -9.81 6.24 -9.73
C HIS A 127 -10.25 4.92 -10.35
N ASN A 128 -10.62 3.92 -9.54
CA ASN A 128 -11.13 2.63 -10.00
C ASN A 128 -12.46 2.75 -10.76
N GLN A 129 -13.22 3.83 -10.58
CA GLN A 129 -14.45 4.10 -11.32
C GLN A 129 -14.20 4.79 -12.67
N SER A 130 -13.20 5.67 -12.78
CA SER A 130 -13.01 6.53 -13.95
C SER A 130 -11.82 6.16 -14.84
N VAL A 131 -10.69 5.75 -14.27
CA VAL A 131 -9.46 5.45 -15.02
C VAL A 131 -9.63 4.32 -16.04
N PRO A 132 -10.26 3.16 -15.70
CA PRO A 132 -10.37 2.03 -16.64
C PRO A 132 -11.06 2.35 -17.97
N GLN A 133 -11.95 3.35 -17.97
CA GLN A 133 -12.70 3.79 -19.16
C GLN A 133 -11.83 4.55 -20.16
N ASN A 134 -10.72 5.14 -19.69
CA ASN A 134 -9.80 5.96 -20.46
C ASN A 134 -8.56 5.17 -20.93
N LEU A 135 -8.57 3.84 -20.78
CA LEU A 135 -7.47 2.96 -21.10
C LEU A 135 -7.85 1.96 -22.21
N ASP A 136 -6.86 1.61 -23.00
CA ASP A 136 -6.88 0.58 -24.04
C ASP A 136 -6.25 -0.75 -23.57
N ILE A 137 -5.80 -0.81 -22.31
CA ILE A 137 -5.19 -1.99 -21.65
C ILE A 137 -6.00 -2.46 -20.45
N PRO A 138 -5.85 -3.74 -20.04
CA PRO A 138 -6.58 -4.27 -18.89
C PRO A 138 -6.17 -3.57 -17.61
N TYR A 139 -7.18 -3.36 -16.76
CA TYR A 139 -7.04 -2.72 -15.45
C TYR A 139 -7.58 -3.63 -14.36
N TYR A 140 -6.69 -4.09 -13.49
CA TYR A 140 -6.99 -5.00 -12.38
C TYR A 140 -6.87 -4.27 -11.04
N ALA A 141 -7.94 -4.24 -10.25
CA ALA A 141 -7.88 -3.81 -8.85
C ALA A 141 -7.73 -5.04 -7.95
N VAL A 142 -6.82 -4.97 -6.98
CA VAL A 142 -6.49 -6.10 -6.08
C VAL A 142 -6.58 -5.70 -4.63
N ASP A 143 -7.40 -6.40 -3.85
CA ASP A 143 -7.53 -6.17 -2.41
C ASP A 143 -6.29 -6.67 -1.67
N SER A 144 -5.46 -5.72 -1.22
CA SER A 144 -4.28 -5.96 -0.40
C SER A 144 -4.38 -5.31 0.98
N SER A 145 -5.53 -4.74 1.33
CA SER A 145 -5.69 -3.95 2.56
C SER A 145 -6.39 -4.74 3.67
N CYS A 146 -7.22 -5.72 3.30
CA CYS A 146 -7.94 -6.56 4.26
C CYS A 146 -7.38 -7.99 4.32
N VAL A 147 -7.42 -8.58 5.53
CA VAL A 147 -7.13 -10.01 5.75
C VAL A 147 -8.08 -10.85 4.91
N VAL A 148 -9.39 -10.69 5.11
CA VAL A 148 -10.41 -11.34 4.27
C VAL A 148 -10.74 -10.43 3.09
N PRO A 149 -10.75 -10.92 1.84
CA PRO A 149 -11.10 -10.10 0.68
C PRO A 149 -12.47 -9.43 0.82
N MET A 150 -12.53 -8.12 0.66
CA MET A 150 -13.74 -7.31 0.89
C MET A 150 -14.94 -7.80 0.07
N ARG A 151 -14.71 -8.28 -1.16
CA ARG A 151 -15.76 -8.76 -2.06
C ARG A 151 -16.55 -9.95 -1.51
N LEU A 152 -15.95 -10.74 -0.62
CA LEU A 152 -16.61 -11.88 0.03
C LEU A 152 -17.63 -11.43 1.09
N LEU A 153 -17.55 -10.16 1.49
CA LEU A 153 -18.44 -9.50 2.44
C LEU A 153 -19.33 -8.48 1.72
N ALA A 154 -20.03 -8.94 0.67
CA ALA A 154 -20.80 -8.09 -0.25
C ALA A 154 -21.99 -7.34 0.39
N LYS A 155 -22.50 -7.82 1.53
CA LYS A 155 -23.63 -7.19 2.24
C LYS A 155 -23.10 -6.26 3.33
N ARG A 156 -23.67 -5.05 3.40
CA ARG A 156 -23.44 -4.16 4.53
C ARG A 156 -23.93 -4.85 5.81
N GLU A 157 -23.02 -4.98 6.76
CA GLU A 157 -23.30 -5.50 8.09
C GLU A 157 -23.61 -4.32 9.03
N TYR A 158 -24.65 -4.43 9.85
CA TYR A 158 -25.10 -3.33 10.71
C TYR A 158 -24.43 -3.31 12.08
N ALA A 159 -23.79 -4.40 12.49
CA ALA A 159 -23.08 -4.48 13.77
C ALA A 159 -21.88 -5.44 13.72
N ALA A 160 -20.95 -5.29 14.65
CA ALA A 160 -19.76 -6.14 14.74
C ALA A 160 -20.12 -7.63 14.93
N TYR A 161 -21.16 -7.94 15.69
CA TYR A 161 -21.58 -9.33 15.92
C TYR A 161 -22.17 -10.01 14.68
N THR A 162 -22.57 -9.26 13.64
CA THR A 162 -23.11 -9.85 12.40
C THR A 162 -22.01 -10.14 11.39
N ILE A 163 -20.97 -9.30 11.32
CA ILE A 163 -19.81 -9.52 10.45
C ILE A 163 -18.81 -10.52 11.03
N ARG A 164 -18.63 -10.53 12.36
CA ARG A 164 -17.61 -11.32 13.06
C ARG A 164 -17.67 -12.82 12.72
N PRO A 165 -18.82 -13.53 12.81
CA PRO A 165 -18.88 -14.96 12.48
C PRO A 165 -18.48 -15.27 11.03
N ARG A 166 -18.80 -14.36 10.09
CA ARG A 166 -18.43 -14.53 8.67
C ARG A 166 -16.93 -14.38 8.48
N ILE A 167 -16.32 -13.38 9.11
CA ILE A 167 -14.87 -13.20 9.09
C ILE A 167 -14.19 -14.44 9.70
N HIS A 168 -14.60 -14.89 10.89
CA HIS A 168 -13.97 -16.07 11.53
C HIS A 168 -14.06 -17.34 10.69
N ARG A 169 -15.17 -17.55 9.97
CA ARG A 169 -15.30 -18.69 9.05
C ARG A 169 -14.30 -18.64 7.89
N LEU A 170 -13.88 -17.44 7.48
CA LEU A 170 -12.96 -17.20 6.36
C LEU A 170 -11.50 -17.07 6.82
N LEU A 171 -11.24 -16.74 8.09
CA LEU A 171 -9.89 -16.55 8.61
C LEU A 171 -8.95 -17.74 8.36
N PRO A 172 -9.34 -19.02 8.56
CA PRO A 172 -8.45 -20.15 8.27
C PRO A 172 -7.94 -20.20 6.82
N THR A 173 -8.66 -19.59 5.88
CA THR A 173 -8.29 -19.55 4.46
C THR A 173 -7.47 -18.32 4.09
N TYR A 174 -7.67 -17.18 4.75
CA TYR A 174 -7.08 -15.90 4.32
C TYR A 174 -6.09 -15.28 5.31
N LEU A 175 -5.97 -15.80 6.54
CA LEU A 175 -4.93 -15.43 7.51
C LEU A 175 -3.67 -16.28 7.28
N ASP A 176 -3.15 -16.16 6.06
CA ASP A 176 -2.05 -16.94 5.49
C ASP A 176 -1.02 -15.99 4.85
N PRO A 177 0.28 -16.31 4.81
CA PRO A 177 1.29 -15.44 4.24
C PRO A 177 1.00 -15.12 2.76
N VAL A 178 1.35 -13.91 2.33
CA VAL A 178 1.40 -13.60 0.90
C VAL A 178 2.67 -14.23 0.34
N PRO A 179 2.60 -15.08 -0.71
CA PRO A 179 3.80 -15.61 -1.34
C PRO A 179 4.72 -14.45 -1.76
N ALA A 180 5.99 -14.53 -1.40
CA ALA A 180 6.96 -13.52 -1.78
C ALA A 180 7.03 -13.44 -3.32
N PRO A 181 6.83 -12.25 -3.92
CA PRO A 181 6.95 -12.11 -5.36
C PRO A 181 8.37 -12.48 -5.81
N ALA A 182 8.49 -13.25 -6.88
CA ALA A 182 9.76 -13.60 -7.50
C ALA A 182 9.79 -13.06 -8.94
N ILE A 183 10.60 -12.05 -9.19
CA ILE A 183 10.75 -11.43 -10.52
C ILE A 183 11.65 -12.31 -11.39
N GLN A 184 11.15 -12.71 -12.56
CA GLN A 184 11.93 -13.46 -13.55
C GLN A 184 12.67 -12.55 -14.55
N VAL A 185 12.10 -11.38 -14.84
CA VAL A 185 12.70 -10.37 -15.73
C VAL A 185 12.96 -9.10 -14.94
N ARG A 186 14.23 -8.86 -14.60
CA ARG A 186 14.63 -7.68 -13.81
C ARG A 186 14.46 -6.41 -14.63
N TRP A 187 14.08 -5.33 -13.95
CA TRP A 187 14.10 -4.00 -14.52
C TRP A 187 15.54 -3.57 -14.84
N ARG A 188 15.75 -3.03 -16.05
CA ARG A 188 17.07 -2.55 -16.52
C ARG A 188 17.02 -1.17 -17.15
N ALA A 189 15.82 -0.62 -17.38
CA ALA A 189 15.67 0.71 -17.94
C ALA A 189 16.01 1.78 -16.89
N LYS A 190 16.28 3.00 -17.36
CA LYS A 190 16.45 4.14 -16.47
C LYS A 190 15.13 4.48 -15.78
N ALA A 191 15.21 5.16 -14.65
CA ALA A 191 14.03 5.77 -14.04
C ALA A 191 13.36 6.73 -15.05
N PRO A 192 12.02 6.81 -15.09
CA PRO A 192 11.32 7.77 -15.95
C PRO A 192 11.74 9.21 -15.67
N GLU A 193 11.65 10.10 -16.66
CA GLU A 193 12.08 11.52 -16.56
C GLU A 193 11.43 12.27 -15.38
N PHE A 194 10.17 11.97 -15.07
CA PHE A 194 9.43 12.61 -13.97
C PHE A 194 9.74 12.02 -12.59
N HIS A 195 10.61 11.01 -12.49
CA HIS A 195 10.98 10.40 -11.22
C HIS A 195 11.60 11.45 -10.30
N THR A 196 11.01 11.63 -9.11
CA THR A 196 11.58 12.46 -8.06
C THR A 196 12.41 11.60 -7.14
N GLU A 197 13.72 11.87 -7.08
CA GLU A 197 14.60 11.23 -6.11
C GLU A 197 14.29 11.75 -4.70
N VAL A 198 13.95 10.83 -3.79
CA VAL A 198 13.69 11.12 -2.38
C VAL A 198 14.71 10.36 -1.55
N THR A 199 15.40 11.10 -0.69
CA THR A 199 16.35 10.58 0.28
C THR A 199 15.94 11.06 1.66
N ARG A 200 16.44 10.40 2.72
CA ARG A 200 16.13 10.84 4.09
C ARG A 200 16.58 12.27 4.40
N THR A 201 17.55 12.80 3.65
CA THR A 201 18.12 14.13 3.88
C THR A 201 17.41 15.24 3.10
N ASN A 202 16.69 14.92 2.02
CA ASN A 202 16.04 15.92 1.18
C ASN A 202 14.52 16.07 1.43
N VAL A 203 13.90 15.24 2.29
CA VAL A 203 12.45 15.27 2.55
C VAL A 203 11.97 16.68 2.92
N ALA A 204 12.64 17.36 3.84
CA ALA A 204 12.23 18.69 4.30
C ALA A 204 12.25 19.72 3.15
N GLU A 205 13.27 19.68 2.30
CA GLU A 205 13.38 20.55 1.12
C GLU A 205 12.27 20.26 0.10
N LEU A 206 12.00 18.97 -0.16
CA LEU A 206 10.93 18.56 -1.06
C LEU A 206 9.56 19.05 -0.57
N VAL A 207 9.27 18.88 0.73
CA VAL A 207 8.03 19.36 1.36
C VAL A 207 7.91 20.87 1.24
N ALA A 208 8.95 21.62 1.60
CA ALA A 208 8.98 23.09 1.50
C ALA A 208 8.79 23.61 0.06
N SER A 209 9.11 22.80 -0.95
CA SER A 209 8.91 23.15 -2.36
C SER A 209 7.50 22.86 -2.89
N CYS A 210 6.62 22.21 -2.11
CA CYS A 210 5.25 21.89 -2.51
C CYS A 210 4.29 23.03 -2.19
N GLN A 211 3.34 23.33 -3.09
CA GLN A 211 2.26 24.28 -2.84
C GLN A 211 1.13 23.62 -2.04
N ILE A 212 1.36 23.46 -0.73
CA ILE A 212 0.48 22.79 0.22
C ILE A 212 0.30 23.63 1.49
N ASP A 213 -0.51 23.17 2.44
CA ASP A 213 -0.67 23.84 3.72
C ASP A 213 0.54 23.60 4.65
N HIS A 214 1.32 24.66 4.87
CA HIS A 214 2.49 24.65 5.77
C HIS A 214 2.15 24.99 7.24
N SER A 215 0.87 25.17 7.59
CA SER A 215 0.46 25.49 8.97
C SER A 215 0.44 24.29 9.90
N VAL A 216 0.37 23.06 9.34
CA VAL A 216 0.35 21.81 10.10
C VAL A 216 1.73 21.13 10.03
N PRO A 217 2.58 21.27 11.06
CA PRO A 217 3.96 20.81 11.00
C PRO A 217 4.07 19.28 11.00
N PRO A 218 5.21 18.74 10.52
CA PRO A 218 5.56 17.32 10.64
C PRO A 218 5.38 16.76 12.04
N SER A 219 5.08 15.46 12.12
CA SER A 219 4.96 14.78 13.40
C SER A 219 6.33 14.65 14.06
N LEU A 220 6.41 14.95 15.36
CA LEU A 220 7.63 14.73 16.15
C LEU A 220 7.75 13.27 16.62
N SER A 221 6.63 12.55 16.68
CA SER A 221 6.54 11.20 17.26
C SER A 221 6.46 10.09 16.21
N PHE A 222 6.04 10.42 15.00
CA PHE A 222 5.78 9.43 13.94
C PHE A 222 6.57 9.78 12.70
N ARG A 223 7.40 8.84 12.27
CA ARG A 223 8.10 8.86 10.98
C ARG A 223 7.45 7.84 10.07
N GLY A 224 7.31 8.16 8.79
CA GLY A 224 6.74 7.27 7.80
C GLY A 224 7.68 6.15 7.35
N GLY A 225 7.12 5.22 6.57
CA GLY A 225 7.89 4.14 5.96
C GLY A 225 7.67 2.77 6.58
N SER A 226 7.98 1.75 5.80
CA SER A 226 7.73 0.35 6.17
C SER A 226 8.70 -0.15 7.26
N CYS A 227 9.92 0.40 7.33
CA CYS A 227 10.87 0.06 8.39
C CYS A 227 10.37 0.55 9.75
N GLU A 228 9.90 1.79 9.83
CA GLU A 228 9.32 2.34 11.07
C GLU A 228 8.03 1.62 11.45
N ALA A 229 7.19 1.27 10.48
CA ALA A 229 6.00 0.47 10.75
C ALA A 229 6.34 -0.89 11.36
N ALA A 230 7.37 -1.57 10.84
CA ALA A 230 7.85 -2.84 11.38
C ALA A 230 8.41 -2.67 12.79
N ARG A 231 9.13 -1.59 13.08
CA ARG A 231 9.62 -1.25 14.43
C ARG A 231 8.47 -1.06 15.42
N HIS A 232 7.42 -0.35 15.01
CA HIS A 232 6.22 -0.17 15.84
C HIS A 232 5.48 -1.48 16.08
N LEU A 233 5.39 -2.36 15.07
CA LEU A 233 4.78 -3.68 15.24
C LEU A 233 5.57 -4.55 16.23
N ALA A 234 6.90 -4.61 16.09
CA ALA A 234 7.75 -5.35 17.02
C ALA A 234 7.59 -4.84 18.46
N LEU A 235 7.68 -3.52 18.67
CA LEU A 235 7.45 -2.90 19.99
C LEU A 235 6.07 -3.24 20.56
N PHE A 236 5.03 -3.22 19.72
CA PHE A 236 3.69 -3.57 20.16
C PHE A 236 3.61 -5.02 20.60
N VAL A 237 4.06 -5.94 19.76
CA VAL A 237 3.99 -7.38 19.99
C VAL A 237 4.82 -7.77 21.21
N ASP A 238 6.06 -7.30 21.31
CA ASP A 238 7.01 -7.73 22.33
C ASP A 238 6.79 -7.06 23.70
N ASN A 239 6.21 -5.84 23.73
CA ASN A 239 6.16 -5.05 24.96
C ASN A 239 4.77 -4.58 25.39
N LYS A 240 3.79 -4.55 24.49
CA LYS A 240 2.47 -3.94 24.77
C LYS A 240 1.31 -4.91 24.65
N LEU A 241 1.40 -5.91 23.79
CA LEU A 241 0.29 -6.81 23.44
C LEU A 241 -0.30 -7.51 24.67
N ALA A 242 0.53 -8.01 25.58
CA ALA A 242 0.10 -8.67 26.81
C ALA A 242 -0.79 -7.80 27.72
N ARG A 243 -0.63 -6.47 27.65
CA ARG A 243 -1.40 -5.49 28.46
C ARG A 243 -2.48 -4.78 27.65
N TYR A 244 -2.63 -5.11 26.37
CA TYR A 244 -3.51 -4.39 25.46
C TYR A 244 -4.98 -4.53 25.85
N ALA A 245 -5.44 -5.74 26.19
CA ALA A 245 -6.85 -6.00 26.51
C ALA A 245 -7.33 -5.14 27.69
N GLU A 246 -6.54 -5.06 28.76
CA GLU A 246 -6.85 -4.30 29.98
C GLU A 246 -6.63 -2.78 29.80
N GLY A 247 -5.60 -2.38 29.05
CA GLY A 247 -5.17 -0.97 28.98
C GLY A 247 -5.63 -0.19 27.74
N ARG A 248 -6.23 -0.82 26.71
CA ARG A 248 -6.57 -0.15 25.43
C ARG A 248 -7.50 1.07 25.57
N ASN A 249 -8.26 1.15 26.66
CA ASN A 249 -9.19 2.25 26.95
C ASN A 249 -8.62 3.30 27.90
N GLU A 250 -7.38 3.14 28.39
CA GLU A 250 -6.71 4.10 29.27
C GLU A 250 -5.66 4.89 28.49
N PRO A 251 -5.92 6.17 28.15
CA PRO A 251 -5.01 6.98 27.33
C PRO A 251 -3.60 7.12 27.92
N SER A 252 -3.47 7.10 29.25
CA SER A 252 -2.18 7.22 29.94
C SER A 252 -1.38 5.91 30.00
N ALA A 253 -2.00 4.77 29.65
CA ALA A 253 -1.35 3.46 29.72
C ALA A 253 -0.34 3.22 28.58
N HIS A 254 -0.45 3.96 27.46
CA HIS A 254 0.42 3.86 26.29
C HIS A 254 0.58 2.44 25.70
N VAL A 255 -0.43 1.58 25.87
CA VAL A 255 -0.41 0.17 25.43
C VAL A 255 -0.93 -0.04 24.00
N THR A 256 -1.40 1.00 23.31
CA THR A 256 -1.84 0.88 21.91
C THR A 256 -0.67 0.58 20.97
N SER A 257 -0.98 -0.02 19.82
CA SER A 257 0.04 -0.40 18.84
C SER A 257 0.68 0.78 18.13
N ASP A 258 0.01 1.93 18.10
CA ASP A 258 0.43 3.12 17.38
C ASP A 258 0.64 2.86 15.87
N LEU A 259 0.01 1.81 15.35
CA LEU A 259 0.13 1.37 13.96
C LEU A 259 -0.82 2.08 12.99
N SER A 260 -1.77 2.88 13.49
CA SER A 260 -2.81 3.48 12.65
C SER A 260 -2.29 4.38 11.52
N PRO A 261 -1.23 5.21 11.69
CA PRO A 261 -0.69 5.99 10.57
C PRO A 261 -0.10 5.10 9.47
N TYR A 262 0.58 4.03 9.87
CA TYR A 262 1.22 3.08 8.96
C TYR A 262 0.22 2.20 8.21
N LEU A 263 -0.85 1.78 8.88
CA LEU A 263 -1.96 1.07 8.26
C LEU A 263 -2.71 1.98 7.28
N HIS A 264 -2.92 3.25 7.65
CA HIS A 264 -3.61 4.24 6.81
C HIS A 264 -2.87 4.50 5.49
N PHE A 265 -1.54 4.69 5.55
CA PHE A 265 -0.70 4.91 4.37
C PHE A 265 -0.15 3.61 3.75
N GLY A 266 -0.62 2.47 4.24
CA GLY A 266 -0.28 1.14 3.74
C GLY A 266 1.20 0.77 3.79
N ASN A 267 1.96 1.38 4.70
CA ASN A 267 3.36 1.03 4.97
C ASN A 267 3.50 -0.34 5.65
N ILE A 268 2.42 -0.86 6.24
CA ILE A 268 2.34 -2.21 6.79
C ILE A 268 0.99 -2.85 6.47
N SER A 269 0.98 -4.17 6.33
CA SER A 269 -0.25 -4.93 6.06
C SER A 269 -0.98 -5.27 7.34
N SER A 270 -2.31 -5.13 7.35
CA SER A 270 -3.16 -5.67 8.43
C SER A 270 -3.02 -7.19 8.58
N LEU A 271 -2.74 -7.91 7.48
CA LEU A 271 -2.45 -9.35 7.49
C LEU A 271 -1.16 -9.66 8.23
N GLN A 272 -0.09 -8.91 7.95
CA GLN A 272 1.19 -9.06 8.66
C GLN A 272 1.00 -8.84 10.17
N VAL A 273 0.29 -7.77 10.55
CA VAL A 273 0.01 -7.45 11.96
C VAL A 273 -0.77 -8.59 12.64
N ALA A 274 -1.85 -9.06 12.01
CA ALA A 274 -2.68 -10.13 12.57
C ALA A 274 -1.92 -11.46 12.71
N MET A 275 -1.06 -11.79 11.75
CA MET A 275 -0.24 -13.00 11.80
C MET A 275 0.80 -12.93 12.92
N GLN A 276 1.58 -11.86 13.01
CA GLN A 276 2.61 -11.72 14.04
C GLN A 276 2.01 -11.65 15.45
N ALA A 277 0.87 -10.96 15.62
CA ALA A 277 0.18 -10.95 16.91
C ALA A 277 -0.33 -12.35 17.30
N ARG A 278 -0.86 -13.14 16.33
CA ARG A 278 -1.33 -14.52 16.58
C ARG A 278 -0.17 -15.45 16.94
N GLU A 279 0.93 -15.37 16.20
CA GLU A 279 2.15 -16.18 16.46
C GLU A 279 2.70 -15.89 17.85
N HIS A 280 2.91 -14.62 18.19
CA HIS A 280 3.41 -14.23 19.51
C HIS A 280 2.47 -14.65 20.65
N ALA A 281 1.15 -14.47 20.48
CA ALA A 281 0.18 -14.90 21.49
C ALA A 281 0.22 -16.41 21.73
N ALA A 282 0.39 -17.22 20.67
CA ALA A 282 0.53 -18.66 20.79
C ALA A 282 1.84 -19.05 21.50
N GLU A 283 2.96 -18.42 21.15
CA GLU A 283 4.27 -18.67 21.76
C GLU A 283 4.32 -18.32 23.25
N HIS A 284 3.59 -17.28 23.66
CA HIS A 284 3.61 -16.75 25.03
C HIS A 284 2.37 -17.12 25.86
N ASN A 285 1.50 -18.00 25.33
CA ASN A 285 0.24 -18.42 25.96
C ASN A 285 -0.64 -17.23 26.39
N LEU A 286 -0.67 -16.16 25.59
CA LEU A 286 -1.56 -15.03 25.84
C LEU A 286 -2.98 -15.47 25.47
N VAL A 287 -3.85 -15.60 26.47
CA VAL A 287 -5.26 -15.93 26.25
C VAL A 287 -5.96 -14.70 25.70
N ALA A 288 -6.62 -14.84 24.55
CA ALA A 288 -7.46 -13.81 23.95
C ALA A 288 -8.81 -13.76 24.69
N ASP A 289 -8.79 -13.38 25.96
CA ASP A 289 -10.00 -13.09 26.70
C ASP A 289 -10.43 -11.64 26.34
N GLU A 290 -11.25 -11.54 25.27
CA GLU A 290 -11.99 -10.38 24.73
C GLU A 290 -11.29 -9.33 23.83
#